data_AF-A0AAJ6Z0B4-F1
#
_entry.id   AF-A0AAJ6Z0B4-F1
#
_cell.length_a   1.000
_cell.length_b   1.000
_cell.length_c   1.000
_cell.angle_alpha   90.00
_cell.angle_beta   90.00
_cell.angle_gamma   90.00
#
_symmetry.space_group_name_H-M   'P 1'
#
loop_
_entity.id
_entity.type
_entity.pdbx_description
1 polymer ?
#
loop_
_entity_poly.entity_id
_entity_poly.type
_entity_poly.pdbx_seq_one_letter_code
_entity_poly.pdbx_strand_id
1 'polypeptide(L)'
;MCWSSTWFSDQMLSNELLETSEKLQNIVRDKATIFSINILREYNEDAVVSLMQSLLKYKMMTEYTKVLQLLFNYKLRNRDLRGCREIVRNCEALGIKLPSDQQGRYIRMLINNEIPEEKSITKPTLNFKLKF
;
A
#
# COMPACT_ATOMS: atom_id res chain seq x y z
N MET A 1 12.74 32.15 7.55
CA MET A 1 11.37 31.81 7.14
C MET A 1 11.20 30.30 7.22
N CYS A 2 10.41 29.79 8.16
CA CYS A 2 10.15 28.36 8.28
C CYS A 2 8.88 28.03 7.49
N TRP A 3 9.03 27.20 6.46
CA TRP A 3 7.93 26.63 5.69
C TRP A 3 7.28 25.50 6.50
N SER A 4 6.63 25.81 7.63
CA SER A 4 5.75 24.82 8.27
C SER A 4 4.44 24.76 7.49
N SER A 5 4.41 23.93 6.43
CA SER A 5 3.13 23.62 5.79
C SER A 5 2.18 23.02 6.82
N THR A 6 0.91 23.43 6.85
CA THR A 6 -0.12 22.86 7.74
C THR A 6 -0.11 21.34 7.68
N TRP A 7 0.07 20.77 6.48
CA TRP A 7 0.22 19.33 6.26
C TRP A 7 1.32 18.67 7.10
N PHE A 8 2.49 19.29 7.17
CA PHE A 8 3.61 18.78 7.97
C PHE A 8 3.28 18.79 9.47
N SER A 9 2.67 19.88 9.94
CA SER A 9 2.22 19.99 11.33
C SER A 9 1.16 18.93 11.66
N ASP A 10 0.19 18.71 10.78
CA ASP A 10 -0.85 17.69 10.94
C ASP A 10 -0.26 16.28 10.98
N GLN A 11 0.73 15.99 10.12
CA GLN A 11 1.44 14.71 10.13
C GLN A 11 2.24 14.49 11.43
N MET A 12 2.91 15.53 11.94
CA MET A 12 3.63 15.44 13.22
C MET A 12 2.67 15.17 14.38
N LEU A 13 1.57 15.92 14.47
CA LEU A 13 0.56 15.73 15.51
C LEU A 13 -0.10 14.35 15.41
N SER A 14 -0.40 13.88 14.19
CA SER A 14 -0.97 12.54 13.98
C SER A 14 -0.02 11.44 14.47
N ASN A 15 1.28 11.59 14.19
CA ASN A 15 2.30 10.65 14.66
C ASN A 15 2.41 10.65 16.18
N GLU A 16 2.43 11.82 16.82
CA GLU A 16 2.48 11.96 18.28
C GLU A 16 1.24 11.35 18.95
N LEU A 17 0.05 11.60 18.40
CA LEU A 17 -1.21 11.02 18.91
C LEU A 17 -1.21 9.50 18.81
N LEU A 18 -0.75 8.95 17.68
CA LEU A 18 -0.69 7.50 17.49
C LEU A 18 0.37 6.85 18.39
N GLU A 19 1.46 7.54 18.68
CA GLU A 19 2.52 7.05 19.57
C GLU A 19 2.09 7.02 21.03
N THR A 20 1.34 8.03 21.49
CA THR A 20 0.95 8.19 22.89
C THR A 20 -0.36 7.51 23.27
N SER A 21 -1.22 7.15 22.30
CA SER A 21 -2.56 6.61 22.55
C SER A 21 -2.71 5.15 22.13
N GLU A 22 -2.66 4.24 23.10
CA GLU A 22 -2.94 2.81 22.89
C GLU A 22 -4.37 2.58 22.35
N LYS A 23 -5.35 3.38 22.82
CA LYS A 23 -6.72 3.30 22.32
C LYS A 23 -6.80 3.61 20.82
N LEU A 24 -6.06 4.61 20.36
CA LEU A 24 -6.00 4.94 18.93
C LEU A 24 -5.30 3.83 18.15
N GLN A 25 -4.20 3.29 18.68
CA GLN A 25 -3.51 2.13 18.10
C GLN A 25 -4.45 0.92 17.93
N ASN A 26 -5.29 0.64 18.93
CA ASN A 26 -6.28 -0.43 18.86
C ASN A 26 -7.33 -0.18 17.76
N ILE A 27 -7.84 1.05 17.65
CA ILE A 27 -8.77 1.42 16.57
C ILE A 27 -8.11 1.24 15.19
N VAL A 28 -6.86 1.70 15.03
CA VAL A 28 -6.11 1.53 13.78
C VAL A 28 -5.93 0.05 13.47
N ARG A 29 -5.60 -0.77 14.47
CA ARG A 29 -5.46 -2.22 14.33
C ARG A 29 -6.75 -2.86 13.78
N ASP A 30 -7.87 -2.55 14.41
CA ASP A 30 -9.19 -3.10 14.06
C ASP A 30 -9.64 -2.67 12.66
N LYS A 31 -9.29 -1.44 12.25
CA LYS A 31 -9.74 -0.86 10.99
C LYS A 31 -8.77 -1.05 9.83
N ALA A 32 -7.52 -1.46 10.08
CA ALA A 32 -6.46 -1.52 9.08
C ALA A 32 -6.89 -2.22 7.77
N THR A 33 -7.51 -3.39 7.88
CA THR A 33 -7.96 -4.17 6.71
C THR A 33 -9.04 -3.43 5.91
N ILE A 34 -10.03 -2.84 6.58
CA ILE A 34 -11.13 -2.11 5.93
C ILE A 34 -10.62 -0.83 5.28
N PHE A 35 -9.73 -0.09 5.96
CA PHE A 35 -9.08 1.09 5.40
C PHE A 35 -8.30 0.74 4.15
N SER A 36 -7.48 -0.32 4.18
CA SER A 36 -6.73 -0.75 2.99
C SER A 36 -7.64 -1.11 1.82
N ILE A 37 -8.75 -1.81 2.05
CA ILE A 37 -9.71 -2.13 0.98
C ILE A 37 -10.26 -0.85 0.35
N ASN A 38 -10.69 0.12 1.17
CA ASN A 38 -11.27 1.37 0.67
C ASN A 38 -10.23 2.22 -0.07
N ILE A 39 -9.04 2.39 0.50
CA ILE A 39 -7.95 3.16 -0.09
C ILE A 39 -7.50 2.55 -1.44
N LEU A 40 -7.40 1.21 -1.53
CA LEU A 40 -7.04 0.54 -2.80
C LEU A 40 -8.13 0.68 -3.87
N ARG A 41 -9.40 0.84 -3.49
CA ARG A 41 -10.47 1.14 -4.46
C ARG A 41 -10.32 2.53 -5.07
N GLU A 42 -9.69 3.45 -4.36
CA GLU A 42 -9.34 4.79 -4.82
C GLU A 42 -7.98 4.84 -5.55
N TYR A 43 -7.37 3.68 -5.83
CA TYR A 43 -6.06 3.55 -6.48
C TYR A 43 -4.90 4.22 -5.72
N ASN A 44 -5.06 4.46 -4.42
CA ASN A 44 -4.07 5.15 -3.60
C ASN A 44 -3.16 4.16 -2.87
N GLU A 45 -2.25 3.52 -3.60
CA GLU A 45 -1.33 2.53 -3.02
C GLU A 45 -0.38 3.13 -1.98
N ASP A 46 0.08 4.37 -2.18
CA ASP A 46 1.01 5.06 -1.29
C ASP A 46 0.45 5.24 0.12
N ALA A 47 -0.86 5.50 0.23
CA ALA A 47 -1.54 5.56 1.52
C ALA A 47 -1.61 4.18 2.21
N VAL A 48 -1.77 3.09 1.45
CA VAL A 48 -1.69 1.72 2.02
C VAL A 48 -0.27 1.39 2.46
N VAL A 49 0.73 1.76 1.68
CA VAL A 49 2.14 1.56 2.07
C VAL A 49 2.48 2.37 3.33
N SER A 50 2.01 3.62 3.42
CA SER A 50 2.15 4.45 4.63
C SER A 50 1.49 3.79 5.85
N LEU A 51 0.27 3.25 5.69
CA LEU A 51 -0.39 2.50 6.76
C LEU A 51 0.44 1.26 7.16
N MET A 52 0.97 0.51 6.21
CA MET A 52 1.85 -0.63 6.49
C MET A 52 3.10 -0.22 7.29
N GLN A 53 3.71 0.92 6.95
CA GLN A 53 4.85 1.45 7.71
C GLN A 53 4.44 1.79 9.15
N SER A 54 3.27 2.40 9.37
CA SER A 54 2.76 2.65 10.72
C SER A 54 2.52 1.34 11.49
N LEU A 55 1.88 0.34 10.88
CA LEU A 55 1.65 -0.96 11.53
C LEU A 55 2.98 -1.63 11.92
N LEU A 56 4.00 -1.53 11.07
CA LEU A 56 5.34 -2.06 11.35
C LEU A 56 6.02 -1.29 12.49
N LYS A 57 5.98 0.06 12.48
CA LYS A 57 6.53 0.93 13.55
C LYS A 57 6.00 0.52 14.92
N TYR A 58 4.69 0.24 15.01
CA TYR A 58 4.03 -0.13 16.27
C TYR A 58 3.90 -1.65 16.47
N LYS A 59 4.70 -2.46 15.76
CA LYS A 59 4.79 -3.93 15.93
C LYS A 59 3.46 -4.69 15.75
N MET A 60 2.54 -4.14 14.95
CA MET A 60 1.23 -4.76 14.63
C MET A 60 1.35 -5.75 13.47
N MET A 61 2.15 -6.81 13.67
CA MET A 61 2.56 -7.73 12.59
C MET A 61 1.40 -8.54 11.99
N THR A 62 0.39 -8.88 12.80
CA THR A 62 -0.80 -9.60 12.33
C THR A 62 -1.56 -8.77 11.31
N GLU A 63 -1.77 -7.49 11.59
CA GLU A 63 -2.49 -6.57 10.73
C GLU A 63 -1.64 -6.17 9.54
N TYR A 64 -0.34 -5.93 9.74
CA TYR A 64 0.62 -5.72 8.66
C TYR A 64 0.52 -6.84 7.62
N THR A 65 0.52 -8.10 8.07
CA THR A 65 0.46 -9.27 7.18
C THR A 65 -0.87 -9.31 6.41
N LYS A 66 -2.00 -9.02 7.07
CA LYS A 66 -3.31 -8.94 6.40
C LYS A 66 -3.34 -7.86 5.32
N VAL A 67 -2.83 -6.67 5.64
CA VAL A 67 -2.76 -5.55 4.70
C VAL A 67 -1.81 -5.85 3.54
N LEU A 68 -0.66 -6.47 3.81
CA LEU A 68 0.30 -6.91 2.80
C LEU A 68 -0.35 -7.90 1.82
N GLN A 69 -1.10 -8.88 2.32
CA GLN A 69 -1.82 -9.84 1.48
C GLN A 69 -2.89 -9.16 0.62
N LEU A 70 -3.60 -8.16 1.14
CA LEU A 70 -4.55 -7.35 0.35
C LEU A 70 -3.85 -6.58 -0.76
N LEU A 71 -2.74 -5.92 -0.45
CA LEU A 71 -1.94 -5.19 -1.42
C LEU A 71 -1.39 -6.14 -2.49
N PHE A 72 -0.89 -7.32 -2.11
CA PHE A 72 -0.42 -8.32 -3.05
C PHE A 72 -1.53 -8.81 -3.98
N ASN A 73 -2.72 -9.10 -3.45
CA ASN A 73 -3.89 -9.45 -4.26
C ASN A 73 -4.27 -8.37 -5.25
N TYR A 74 -4.20 -7.11 -4.83
CA TYR A 74 -4.46 -5.96 -5.68
C TYR A 74 -3.41 -5.86 -6.81
N LYS A 75 -2.12 -6.02 -6.51
CA LYS A 75 -1.04 -6.06 -7.50
C LYS A 75 -1.19 -7.21 -8.49
N LEU A 76 -1.52 -8.40 -8.02
CA LEU A 76 -1.82 -9.56 -8.87
C LEU A 76 -2.99 -9.27 -9.83
N ARG A 77 -4.08 -8.68 -9.33
CA ARG A 77 -5.25 -8.34 -10.14
C ARG A 77 -4.90 -7.34 -11.25
N ASN A 78 -4.04 -6.39 -10.95
CA ASN A 78 -3.60 -5.36 -11.89
C ASN A 78 -2.44 -5.81 -12.80
N ARG A 79 -2.02 -7.09 -12.71
CA ARG A 79 -0.87 -7.65 -13.42
C ARG A 79 0.44 -6.88 -13.19
N ASP A 80 0.58 -6.24 -12.03
CA ASP A 80 1.79 -5.52 -11.67
C ASP A 80 2.84 -6.49 -11.12
N LEU A 81 3.63 -7.07 -12.03
CA LEU A 81 4.73 -7.96 -11.68
C LEU A 81 5.82 -7.28 -10.85
N ARG A 82 6.08 -5.99 -11.08
CA ARG A 82 7.12 -5.27 -10.36
C ARG A 82 6.71 -5.11 -8.90
N GLY A 83 5.50 -4.61 -8.65
CA GLY A 83 4.95 -4.50 -7.30
C GLY A 83 4.88 -5.84 -6.58
N CYS A 84 4.50 -6.93 -7.29
CA CYS A 84 4.52 -8.26 -6.71
C CYS A 84 5.94 -8.70 -6.29
N ARG A 85 6.96 -8.46 -7.13
CA ARG A 85 8.37 -8.78 -6.78
C ARG A 85 8.85 -8.02 -5.56
N GLU A 86 8.54 -6.73 -5.48
CA GLU A 86 8.91 -5.89 -4.33
C GLU A 86 8.26 -6.40 -3.04
N ILE A 87 6.98 -6.81 -3.09
CA ILE A 87 6.29 -7.39 -1.95
C ILE A 87 6.90 -8.74 -1.53
N VAL A 88 7.21 -9.64 -2.48
CA VAL A 88 7.85 -10.93 -2.19
C VAL A 88 9.21 -10.71 -1.51
N ARG A 89 10.03 -9.79 -2.03
CA ARG A 89 11.32 -9.44 -1.42
C ARG A 89 11.17 -8.90 0.01
N ASN A 90 10.15 -8.07 0.26
CA ASN A 90 9.85 -7.60 1.62
C ASN A 90 9.40 -8.74 2.54
N CYS A 91 8.62 -9.70 2.03
CA CYS A 91 8.22 -10.88 2.79
C CYS A 91 9.44 -11.70 3.22
N GLU A 92 10.39 -11.93 2.30
CA GLU A 92 11.65 -12.63 2.60
C GLU A 92 12.45 -11.89 3.67
N ALA A 93 12.61 -10.57 3.54
CA ALA A 93 13.35 -9.74 4.50
C ALA A 93 12.73 -9.76 5.91
N LEU A 94 11.40 -9.88 6.01
CA LEU A 94 10.66 -9.89 7.27
C LEU A 94 10.33 -11.31 7.78
N GLY A 95 10.73 -12.37 7.07
CA GLY A 95 10.41 -13.75 7.42
C GLY A 95 8.92 -14.09 7.31
N ILE A 96 8.15 -13.34 6.52
CA ILE A 96 6.71 -13.54 6.30
C ILE A 96 6.51 -14.51 5.14
N LYS A 97 5.60 -15.47 5.30
CA LYS A 97 5.20 -16.36 4.22
C LYS A 97 3.87 -15.91 3.63
N LEU A 98 3.84 -15.73 2.32
CA LEU A 98 2.60 -15.54 1.59
C LEU A 98 1.77 -16.84 1.59
N PRO A 99 0.43 -16.75 1.65
CA PRO A 99 -0.47 -17.88 1.43
C PRO A 99 -0.18 -18.62 0.10
N SER A 100 -0.34 -19.94 0.11
CA SER A 100 -0.06 -20.79 -1.05
C SER A 100 -0.92 -20.47 -2.27
N ASP A 101 -2.16 -20.01 -2.06
CA ASP A 101 -3.04 -19.57 -3.15
C ASP A 101 -2.48 -18.33 -3.86
N GLN A 102 -1.96 -17.36 -3.08
CA GLN A 102 -1.34 -16.15 -3.59
C GLN A 102 -0.05 -16.46 -4.35
N GLN A 103 0.79 -17.34 -3.80
CA GLN A 103 2.00 -17.84 -4.46
C GLN A 103 1.66 -18.53 -5.78
N GLY A 104 0.67 -19.43 -5.79
CA GLY A 104 0.26 -20.13 -7.01
C GLY A 104 -0.33 -19.21 -8.08
N ARG A 105 -1.01 -18.12 -7.68
CA ARG A 105 -1.47 -17.08 -8.61
C ARG A 105 -0.31 -16.26 -9.16
N TYR A 106 0.68 -15.93 -8.33
CA TYR A 106 1.87 -15.21 -8.74
C TYR A 106 2.72 -16.01 -9.73
N ILE A 107 2.96 -17.30 -9.46
CA ILE A 107 3.69 -18.20 -10.37
C ILE A 107 2.97 -18.31 -11.72
N ARG A 108 1.64 -18.49 -11.71
CA ARG A 108 0.85 -18.49 -12.95
C ARG A 108 0.99 -17.18 -13.72
N MET A 109 1.03 -16.05 -13.02
CA MET A 109 1.24 -14.75 -13.66
C MET A 109 2.63 -14.61 -14.27
N LEU A 110 3.67 -15.19 -13.64
CA LEU A 110 5.04 -15.20 -14.19
C LEU A 110 5.14 -16.05 -15.45
N ILE A 111 4.57 -17.25 -15.45
CA ILE A 111 4.58 -18.16 -16.60
C ILE A 111 3.81 -17.56 -17.78
N ASN A 112 2.66 -16.95 -17.51
CA ASN A 112 1.78 -16.42 -18.57
C ASN A 112 2.18 -15.03 -19.09
N ASN A 113 3.23 -14.41 -18.54
CA ASN A 113 3.67 -13.05 -18.93
C ASN A 113 4.81 -13.03 -19.96
N GLU A 114 4.99 -14.09 -20.74
CA GLU A 114 5.74 -13.97 -22.00
C GLU A 114 4.96 -13.05 -22.95
N ILE A 115 5.45 -11.80 -23.03
CA ILE A 115 5.06 -10.65 -23.85
C ILE A 115 3.82 -9.87 -23.37
N PRO A 116 3.99 -8.79 -22.58
CA PRO A 116 3.01 -7.72 -22.52
C PRO A 116 3.15 -6.88 -23.80
N GLU A 117 2.13 -6.87 -24.65
CA GLU A 117 1.88 -5.71 -25.51
C GLU A 117 1.80 -4.48 -24.61
N GLU A 118 2.58 -3.45 -24.93
CA GLU A 118 2.55 -2.15 -24.26
C GLU A 118 1.12 -1.61 -24.27
N LYS A 119 0.37 -1.81 -23.18
CA LYS A 119 -0.82 -1.01 -22.93
C LYS A 119 -0.33 0.38 -22.58
N SER A 120 -0.28 1.24 -23.58
CA SER A 120 -0.10 2.66 -23.43
C SER A 120 -1.05 3.16 -22.34
N ILE A 121 -0.47 3.67 -21.26
CA ILE A 121 -1.22 4.41 -20.25
C ILE A 121 -1.64 5.70 -20.94
N THR A 122 -2.85 5.72 -21.51
CA THR A 122 -3.46 6.95 -22.02
C THR A 122 -3.67 7.88 -20.83
N LYS A 123 -2.69 8.74 -20.55
CA LYS A 123 -2.89 9.87 -19.65
C LYS A 123 -4.06 10.68 -20.21
N PRO A 124 -5.11 10.99 -19.45
CA PRO A 124 -6.09 11.95 -19.90
C PRO A 124 -5.40 13.30 -20.04
N THR A 125 -5.31 13.80 -21.27
CA THR A 125 -4.79 15.14 -21.58
C THR A 125 -5.79 16.17 -21.03
N LEU A 126 -5.65 16.54 -19.76
CA LEU A 126 -6.31 17.72 -19.22
C LEU A 126 -5.64 18.95 -19.84
N ASN A 127 -6.22 19.44 -20.94
CA ASN A 127 -5.92 20.76 -21.50
C ASN A 127 -6.35 21.85 -20.50
N PHE A 128 -5.52 22.11 -19.50
CA PHE A 128 -5.65 23.30 -18.66
C PHE A 128 -5.10 24.51 -19.43
N LYS A 129 -5.98 25.24 -20.13
CA LYS A 129 -5.70 26.61 -20.55
C LYS A 129 -5.94 27.52 -19.35
N LEU A 130 -4.87 28.01 -18.71
CA LEU A 130 -4.98 29.20 -17.86
C LEU A 130 -5.32 30.41 -18.73
N LYS A 131 -6.42 31.09 -18.43
CA LYS A 131 -6.69 32.45 -18.91
C LYS A 131 -6.09 33.40 -17.88
N PHE A 132 -5.19 34.28 -18.34
CA PHE A 132 -4.81 35.51 -17.65
C PHE A 132 -5.86 36.58 -17.93
#